data_AF-X1QAK6-F1
#
_entry.id   AF-X1QAK6-F1
#
_cell.length_a   1.000
_cell.length_b   1.000
_cell.length_c   1.000
_cell.angle_alpha   90.00
_cell.angle_beta   90.00
_cell.angle_gamma   90.00
#
_symmetry.space_group_name_H-M   'P 1'
#
loop_
_entity.id
_entity.type
_entity.pdbx_description
1 polymer ?
#
loop_
_entity_poly.entity_id
_entity_poly.type
_entity_poly.pdbx_seq_one_letter_code
_entity_poly.pdbx_strand_id
1 'polypeptide(L)'
;MVVSDGKKLYRAKPAKTKVIDRTGAGDSFTSGFVSGFIQSKGNIEYAIQLGVANATYCLKKCGAKEGLLEKGEKFKKVKVSILKWD
;
A
#
# COMPACT_ATOMS: atom_id res chain seq x y z
N MET A 1 -3.21 -6.57 2.88
CA MET A 1 -3.14 -5.45 3.81
C MET A 1 -4.52 -5.16 4.36
N VAL A 2 -4.62 -4.86 5.66
CA VAL A 2 -5.87 -4.47 6.34
C VAL A 2 -5.63 -3.15 7.05
N VAL A 3 -6.58 -2.22 6.97
CA VAL A 3 -6.55 -0.91 7.64
C VAL A 3 -7.88 -0.70 8.37
N SER A 4 -7.86 -0.06 9.53
CA SER A 4 -9.05 0.33 10.28
C SER A 4 -9.07 1.85 10.48
N ASP A 5 -10.26 2.45 10.37
CA ASP A 5 -10.51 3.84 10.80
C ASP A 5 -11.32 3.90 12.11
N GLY A 6 -11.47 2.77 12.81
CA GLY A 6 -12.31 2.62 14.00
C GLY A 6 -13.80 2.41 13.71
N LYS A 7 -14.25 2.52 12.45
CA LYS A 7 -15.65 2.27 12.04
C LYS A 7 -15.77 1.19 10.97
N LYS A 8 -14.76 1.10 10.09
CA LYS A 8 -14.70 0.23 8.92
C LYS A 8 -13.37 -0.48 8.89
N LEU A 9 -13.39 -1.71 8.40
CA LEU A 9 -12.20 -2.48 8.07
C LEU A 9 -12.02 -2.50 6.56
N TYR A 10 -10.89 -2.01 6.09
CA TYR A 10 -10.52 -1.96 4.69
C TYR A 10 -9.54 -3.07 4.39
N ARG A 11 -9.79 -3.85 3.34
CA ARG A 11 -8.91 -4.94 2.91
C ARG A 11 -8.48 -4.73 1.46
N ALA A 12 -7.18 -4.81 1.23
CA ALA A 12 -6.59 -4.84 -0.10
C ALA A 12 -5.71 -6.07 -0.28
N LYS A 13 -5.87 -6.75 -1.42
CA LYS A 13 -5.01 -7.86 -1.83
C LYS A 13 -4.01 -7.34 -2.88
N PRO A 14 -2.69 -7.39 -2.60
CA PRO A 14 -1.69 -7.11 -3.63
C PRO A 14 -1.81 -8.14 -4.76
N ALA A 15 -1.45 -7.72 -5.98
CA ALA A 15 -1.33 -8.65 -7.09
C ALA A 15 -0.26 -9.70 -6.78
N LYS A 16 -0.49 -10.96 -7.19
CA LYS A 16 0.55 -11.99 -7.09
C LYS A 16 1.78 -11.52 -7.85
N THR A 17 2.89 -11.35 -7.15
CA THR A 17 4.20 -11.02 -7.74
C THR A 17 5.20 -12.09 -7.37
N LYS A 18 6.19 -12.31 -8.22
CA LYS A 18 7.38 -13.08 -7.85
C LYS A 18 8.05 -12.31 -6.70
N VAL A 19 8.17 -12.96 -5.55
CA VAL A 19 8.74 -12.38 -4.34
C VAL A 19 10.23 -12.70 -4.34
N ILE A 20 11.07 -11.67 -4.35
CA ILE A 20 12.53 -11.82 -4.30
C ILE A 20 13.01 -11.71 -2.86
N ASP A 21 12.53 -10.70 -2.12
CA ASP A 21 12.77 -10.48 -0.70
C ASP A 21 11.47 -9.98 -0.05
N ARG A 22 11.20 -10.36 1.20
CA ARG A 22 10.03 -9.92 1.98
C ARG A 22 10.38 -8.84 3.01
N THR A 23 11.66 -8.63 3.26
CA THR A 23 12.17 -7.67 4.25
C THR A 23 11.73 -6.26 3.86
N GLY A 24 11.21 -5.49 4.82
CA GLY A 24 10.80 -4.09 4.62
C GLY A 24 9.45 -3.87 3.92
N ALA A 25 8.74 -4.93 3.49
CA ALA A 25 7.43 -4.77 2.84
C ALA A 25 6.37 -4.09 3.73
N GLY A 26 6.47 -4.28 5.05
CA GLY A 26 5.63 -3.59 6.04
C GLY A 26 5.96 -2.09 6.14
N ASP A 27 7.24 -1.75 6.24
CA ASP A 27 7.70 -0.36 6.33
C ASP A 27 7.40 0.42 5.05
N SER A 28 7.59 -0.20 3.89
CA SER A 28 7.21 0.36 2.59
C SER A 28 5.69 0.58 2.48
N PHE A 29 4.88 -0.36 2.99
CA PHE A 29 3.43 -0.17 3.04
C PHE A 29 3.07 1.04 3.89
N THR A 30 3.58 1.10 5.13
CA THR A 30 3.24 2.16 6.09
C THR A 30 3.68 3.53 5.59
N SER A 31 4.90 3.62 5.04
CA SER A 31 5.44 4.87 4.47
C SER A 31 4.59 5.36 3.30
N GLY A 32 4.24 4.46 2.37
CA GLY A 32 3.35 4.77 1.25
C GLY A 32 1.94 5.15 1.70
N PHE A 33 1.40 4.47 2.71
CA PHE A 33 0.08 4.76 3.26
C PHE A 33 0.02 6.16 3.88
N VAL A 34 0.93 6.48 4.81
CA VAL A 34 0.95 7.77 5.51
C VAL A 34 1.13 8.92 4.51
N SER A 35 2.07 8.76 3.57
CA SER A 35 2.31 9.74 2.51
C SER A 35 1.06 9.95 1.65
N GLY A 36 0.42 8.87 1.22
CA GLY A 36 -0.81 8.93 0.42
C GLY A 36 -1.99 9.54 1.18
N PHE A 37 -2.13 9.24 2.46
CA PHE A 37 -3.19 9.79 3.31
C PHE A 37 -3.06 11.30 3.46
N ILE A 38 -1.85 11.81 3.73
CA ILE A 38 -1.59 13.25 3.85
C ILE A 38 -1.84 13.95 2.49
N GLN A 39 -1.25 13.44 1.40
CA GLN A 39 -1.36 14.05 0.07
C GLN A 39 -2.81 14.09 -0.45
N SER A 40 -3.60 13.07 -0.13
CA SER A 40 -5.00 12.97 -0.57
C SER A 40 -5.99 13.60 0.40
N LYS A 41 -5.52 14.30 1.45
CA LYS A 41 -6.36 14.93 2.48
C LYS A 41 -7.31 13.92 3.15
N GLY A 42 -6.79 12.74 3.47
CA GLY A 42 -7.50 11.72 4.24
C GLY A 42 -8.21 10.63 3.43
N ASN A 43 -7.95 10.50 2.13
CA ASN A 43 -8.55 9.41 1.34
C ASN A 43 -7.87 8.07 1.68
N ILE A 44 -8.53 7.26 2.51
CA ILE A 44 -8.05 5.96 2.98
C ILE A 44 -7.86 4.97 1.82
N GLU A 45 -8.76 4.95 0.84
CA GLU A 45 -8.64 4.04 -0.30
C GLU A 45 -7.37 4.34 -1.10
N TYR A 46 -7.13 5.62 -1.42
CA TYR A 46 -5.93 6.05 -2.13
C TYR A 46 -4.66 5.72 -1.33
N ALA A 47 -4.66 5.99 -0.03
CA ALA A 47 -3.56 5.68 0.87
C ALA A 47 -3.23 4.17 0.87
N ILE A 48 -4.25 3.31 0.95
CA ILE A 48 -4.06 1.85 0.86
C ILE A 48 -3.48 1.45 -0.49
N GLN A 49 -4.00 2.01 -1.59
CA GLN A 49 -3.50 1.68 -2.92
C GLN A 49 -2.03 2.09 -3.09
N LEU A 50 -1.64 3.27 -2.58
CA LEU A 50 -0.26 3.73 -2.64
C LEU A 50 0.68 2.90 -1.74
N GLY A 51 0.25 2.56 -0.52
CA GLY A 51 0.99 1.68 0.38
C GLY A 51 1.19 0.29 -0.23
N VAL A 52 0.14 -0.30 -0.80
CA VAL A 52 0.23 -1.62 -1.45
C VAL A 52 1.19 -1.58 -2.64
N ALA A 53 1.18 -0.50 -3.43
CA ALA A 53 2.09 -0.34 -4.55
C ALA A 53 3.56 -0.27 -4.09
N ASN A 54 3.87 0.54 -3.07
CA ASN A 54 5.21 0.63 -2.48
C ASN A 54 5.68 -0.72 -1.92
N ALA A 55 4.83 -1.42 -1.16
CA ALA A 55 5.17 -2.75 -0.65
C ALA A 55 5.40 -3.76 -1.77
N THR A 56 4.55 -3.77 -2.80
CA THR A 56 4.69 -4.70 -3.94
C THR A 56 5.98 -4.44 -4.73
N TYR A 57 6.39 -3.18 -4.81
CA TYR A 57 7.59 -2.80 -5.54
C TYR A 57 8.87 -3.10 -4.72
N CYS A 58 8.84 -2.89 -3.40
CA CYS A 58 9.89 -3.36 -2.49
C CYS A 58 10.10 -4.89 -2.58
N LEU A 59 9.03 -5.68 -2.73
CA LEU A 59 9.13 -7.14 -2.92
C LEU A 59 9.80 -7.57 -4.26
N LYS A 60 9.88 -6.66 -5.24
CA LYS A 60 10.40 -6.91 -6.60
C LYS A 60 11.84 -6.45 -6.81
N LYS A 61 12.41 -5.65 -5.92
CA LYS A 61 13.79 -5.14 -6.00
C LYS A 61 14.53 -5.37 -4.70
N CYS A 62 15.85 -5.62 -4.76
CA CYS A 62 16.66 -5.72 -3.55
C CYS A 62 16.89 -4.32 -2.97
N GLY A 63 16.46 -4.07 -1.73
CA GLY A 63 16.72 -2.82 -1.00
C GLY A 63 15.56 -1.83 -0.93
N ALA A 64 15.33 -1.27 0.26
CA ALA A 64 14.17 -0.43 0.60
C ALA A 64 14.10 0.95 -0.09
N LYS A 65 15.22 1.45 -0.63
CA LYS A 65 15.33 2.81 -1.23
C LYS A 65 15.10 2.87 -2.73
N GLU A 66 15.51 1.85 -3.49
CA GLU A 66 15.25 1.80 -4.94
C GLU A 66 13.78 1.49 -5.29
N GLY A 67 12.96 1.29 -4.25
CA GLY A 67 11.65 0.69 -4.32
C GLY A 67 10.44 1.64 -4.22
N LEU A 68 10.68 2.91 -3.93
CA LEU A 68 9.63 3.86 -3.59
C LEU A 68 9.13 4.59 -4.84
N LEU A 69 7.82 4.79 -4.93
CA LEU A 69 7.21 5.55 -6.01
C LEU A 69 7.59 7.03 -5.92
N GLU A 70 8.00 7.62 -7.05
CA GLU A 70 8.26 9.05 -7.13
C GLU A 70 6.96 9.86 -7.20
N LYS A 71 7.03 11.14 -6.83
CA LYS A 71 5.87 12.04 -6.85
C LYS A 71 5.34 12.20 -8.29
N GLY A 72 4.11 11.76 -8.53
CA GLY A 72 3.45 11.81 -9.84
C GLY A 72 3.54 10.52 -10.66
N GLU A 73 4.28 9.52 -10.17
CA GLU A 73 4.37 8.21 -10.83
C GLU A 73 3.03 7.47 -10.77
N LYS A 74 2.60 6.93 -11.92
CA LYS A 74 1.36 6.16 -12.00
C LYS A 74 1.60 4.75 -11.45
N PHE A 75 0.84 4.38 -10.44
CA PHE A 75 0.88 3.02 -9.88
C PHE A 75 -0.41 2.25 -10.16
N LYS A 76 -0.30 0.93 -10.20
CA LYS A 76 -1.46 0.04 -10.39
C LYS A 76 -2.33 0.07 -9.13
N LYS A 77 -3.52 0.63 -9.25
CA LYS A 77 -4.52 0.60 -8.18
C LYS A 77 -4.98 -0.83 -7.93
N VAL A 78 -5.10 -1.18 -6.66
CA VAL A 78 -5.68 -2.46 -6.21
C VAL A 78 -7.10 -2.24 -5.71
N LYS A 79 -7.95 -3.27 -5.87
CA LYS A 79 -9.29 -3.24 -5.31
C LYS A 79 -9.19 -3.18 -3.78
N VAL A 80 -9.84 -2.18 -3.20
CA VAL A 80 -10.05 -2.07 -1.75
C VAL A 80 -11.49 -2.48 -1.47
N SER A 81 -11.69 -3.39 -0.52
CA SER A 81 -13.01 -3.85 -0.11
C SER A 81 -13.22 -3.52 1.36
N ILE A 82 -14.40 -3.00 1.69
CA ILE A 82 -14.79 -2.78 3.09
C ILE A 82 -15.37 -4.10 3.60
N LEU A 83 -14.79 -4.64 4.66
CA LEU A 83 -15.32 -5.79 5.36
C LEU A 83 -16.49 -5.32 6.23
N LYS A 84 -17.63 -5.99 6.10
CA LYS A 84 -18.72 -5.88 7.06
C LYS A 84 -18.38 -6.77 8.25
N TRP A 85 -18.49 -6.24 9.46
CA TRP A 85 -18.68 -7.06 10.65
C TRP A 85 -20.20 -7.22 10.80
N ASP A 86 -20.67 -8.46 10.67
CA ASP A 86 -21.99 -8.87 11.16
C ASP A 86 -21.85 -9.31 12.62
#